data_AF-A0A0T5ZC19-F1
#
_entry.id   AF-A0A0T5ZC19-F1
#
_cell.length_a   1.000
_cell.length_b   1.000
_cell.length_c   1.000
_cell.angle_alpha   90.00
_cell.angle_beta   90.00
_cell.angle_gamma   90.00
#
_symmetry.space_group_name_H-M   'P 1'
#
loop_
_entity.id
_entity.type
_entity.pdbx_description
1 polymer ?
#
loop_
_entity_poly.entity_id
_entity_poly.type
_entity_poly.pdbx_seq_one_letter_code
_entity_poly.pdbx_strand_id
1 'polypeptide(L)'
;MERFRKRYGAGRRITDPMEAGYLAVQLWAAAVREARTANVEVVRSMILNQAFDAPSGMVYVDPISRHLWKTPRIGRINSEGDFDIVWSAGRPSQPNPYPLSRNRAEWNRFLDQLQRRWQGNWQAPKATTP
;
A
#
# COMPACT_ATOMS: atom_id res chain seq x y z
N MET A 1 8.05 -15.29 0.27
CA MET A 1 9.47 -15.01 -0.08
C MET A 1 10.23 -16.24 -0.58
N GLU A 2 10.08 -17.40 0.07
CA GLU A 2 10.81 -18.63 -0.29
C GLU A 2 10.68 -19.04 -1.77
N ARG A 3 9.45 -19.06 -2.31
CA ARG A 3 9.21 -19.38 -3.73
C ARG A 3 9.97 -18.48 -4.70
N PHE A 4 10.08 -17.19 -4.39
CA PHE A 4 10.81 -16.23 -5.22
C PHE A 4 12.31 -16.49 -5.14
N ARG A 5 12.87 -16.65 -3.92
CA ARG A 5 14.28 -16.96 -3.72
C ARG A 5 14.69 -18.28 -4.40
N LYS A 6 13.84 -19.31 -4.33
CA LYS A 6 14.07 -20.60 -5.01
C LYS A 6 14.15 -20.44 -6.54
N ARG A 7 13.35 -19.55 -7.12
CA ARG A 7 13.27 -19.35 -8.58
C ARG A 7 14.35 -18.41 -9.12
N TYR A 8 14.70 -17.37 -8.38
CA TYR A 8 15.54 -16.27 -8.88
C TYR A 8 16.86 -16.08 -8.09
N GLY A 9 17.13 -16.94 -7.12
CA GLY A 9 18.30 -16.87 -6.24
C GLY A 9 18.12 -15.90 -5.06
N ALA A 10 19.02 -16.00 -4.08
CA ALA A 10 18.98 -15.19 -2.86
C ALA A 10 19.44 -13.74 -3.06
N GLY A 11 20.22 -13.44 -4.11
CA GLY A 11 20.77 -12.10 -4.37
C GLY A 11 19.77 -11.10 -4.98
N ARG A 12 18.53 -11.51 -5.26
CA ARG A 12 17.50 -10.63 -5.84
C ARG A 12 16.56 -10.11 -4.75
N ARG A 13 16.47 -8.78 -4.65
CA ARG A 13 15.53 -8.07 -3.78
C ARG A 13 14.13 -8.07 -4.39
N ILE A 14 13.11 -8.04 -3.52
CA ILE A 14 11.71 -7.89 -3.90
C ILE A 14 11.30 -6.47 -3.55
N THR A 15 10.56 -5.82 -4.44
CA THR A 15 10.07 -4.45 -4.26
C THR A 15 8.55 -4.42 -4.19
N ASP A 16 7.99 -3.33 -3.66
CA ASP A 16 6.54 -3.14 -3.62
C ASP A 16 5.88 -3.21 -5.02
N PRO A 17 6.43 -2.60 -6.10
CA PRO A 17 5.88 -2.77 -7.45
C PRO A 17 5.85 -4.23 -7.95
N MET A 18 6.81 -5.07 -7.54
CA MET A 18 6.79 -6.50 -7.89
C MET A 18 5.63 -7.23 -7.20
N GLU A 19 5.35 -6.89 -5.95
CA GLU A 19 4.20 -7.41 -5.22
C GLU A 19 2.89 -6.93 -5.86
N ALA A 20 2.80 -5.65 -6.22
CA ALA A 20 1.64 -5.08 -6.89
C ALA A 20 1.35 -5.77 -8.24
N GLY A 21 2.38 -6.03 -9.05
CA GLY A 21 2.23 -6.77 -10.31
C GLY A 21 1.79 -8.23 -10.10
N TYR A 22 2.38 -8.93 -9.11
CA TYR A 22 1.95 -10.26 -8.73
C TYR A 22 0.48 -10.28 -8.31
N LEU A 23 0.10 -9.35 -7.44
CA LEU A 23 -1.25 -9.20 -6.92
C LEU A 23 -2.27 -8.92 -8.03
N ALA A 24 -1.97 -8.01 -8.96
CA ALA A 24 -2.87 -7.67 -10.06
C ALA A 24 -3.24 -8.89 -10.91
N VAL A 25 -2.27 -9.76 -11.20
CA VAL A 25 -2.50 -11.00 -11.95
C VAL A 25 -3.34 -11.99 -11.13
N GLN A 26 -3.12 -12.08 -9.82
CA GLN A 26 -3.92 -12.97 -8.96
C GLN A 26 -5.39 -12.53 -8.89
N LEU A 27 -5.65 -11.25 -8.70
CA LEU A 27 -7.01 -10.69 -8.68
C LEU A 27 -7.71 -10.88 -10.01
N TRP A 28 -7.03 -10.59 -11.13
CA TRP A 28 -7.57 -10.85 -12.47
C TRP A 28 -7.87 -12.34 -12.68
N ALA A 29 -6.95 -13.23 -12.32
CA ALA A 29 -7.15 -14.67 -12.48
C ALA A 29 -8.30 -15.19 -11.60
N ALA A 30 -8.48 -14.65 -10.39
CA ALA A 30 -9.63 -14.97 -9.54
C ALA A 30 -10.95 -14.55 -10.20
N ALA A 31 -11.02 -13.32 -10.73
CA ALA A 31 -12.19 -12.83 -11.47
C ALA A 31 -12.51 -13.68 -12.70
N VAL A 32 -11.50 -14.09 -13.48
CA VAL A 32 -11.67 -14.97 -14.66
C VAL A 32 -12.23 -16.33 -14.25
N ARG A 33 -11.72 -16.92 -13.16
CA ARG A 33 -12.19 -18.22 -12.66
C ARG A 33 -13.64 -18.15 -12.19
N GLU A 34 -14.01 -17.09 -11.49
CA GLU A 34 -15.38 -16.85 -11.05
C GLU A 34 -16.32 -16.60 -12.23
N ALA A 35 -15.90 -15.76 -13.17
CA ALA A 35 -16.64 -15.43 -14.39
C ALA A 35 -16.78 -16.61 -15.37
N ARG A 36 -15.90 -17.62 -15.26
CA ARG A 36 -15.75 -18.73 -16.22
C ARG A 36 -15.53 -18.26 -17.66
N THR A 37 -14.94 -17.07 -17.82
CA THR A 37 -14.61 -16.48 -19.12
C THR A 37 -13.50 -15.47 -18.97
N ALA A 38 -12.73 -15.26 -20.04
CA ALA A 38 -11.75 -14.18 -20.15
C ALA A 38 -12.30 -12.95 -20.88
N ASN A 39 -13.62 -12.88 -21.11
CA ASN A 39 -14.25 -11.70 -21.71
C ASN A 39 -14.01 -10.46 -20.84
N VAL A 40 -13.50 -9.38 -21.45
CA VAL A 40 -13.05 -8.18 -20.75
C VAL A 40 -14.16 -7.52 -19.94
N GLU A 41 -15.35 -7.34 -20.50
CA GLU A 41 -16.45 -6.64 -19.83
C GLU A 41 -16.97 -7.42 -18.62
N VAL A 42 -17.05 -8.75 -18.75
CA VAL A 42 -17.45 -9.63 -17.65
C VAL A 42 -16.41 -9.60 -16.54
N VAL A 43 -15.12 -9.78 -16.88
CA VAL A 43 -14.02 -9.79 -15.92
C VAL A 43 -13.88 -8.44 -15.22
N ARG A 44 -14.04 -7.33 -15.95
CA ARG A 44 -13.98 -5.97 -15.41
C ARG A 44 -15.08 -5.69 -14.38
N SER A 45 -16.22 -6.36 -14.49
CA SER A 45 -17.29 -6.30 -13.49
C SER A 45 -17.00 -7.24 -12.32
N MET A 46 -16.56 -8.47 -12.61
CA MET A 46 -16.26 -9.49 -11.59
C MET A 46 -15.06 -9.15 -10.71
N ILE A 47 -14.09 -8.39 -11.23
CA ILE A 47 -12.90 -8.00 -10.46
C ILE A 47 -13.26 -7.17 -9.23
N LEU A 48 -14.40 -6.46 -9.24
CA LEU A 48 -14.86 -5.61 -8.14
C LEU A 48 -15.22 -6.41 -6.87
N ASN A 49 -15.45 -7.72 -6.99
CA ASN A 49 -15.76 -8.60 -5.87
C ASN A 49 -14.53 -9.35 -5.33
N GLN A 50 -13.35 -9.11 -5.90
CA GLN A 50 -12.17 -9.92 -5.60
C GLN A 50 -11.41 -9.41 -4.37
N ALA A 51 -10.98 -10.38 -3.57
CA ALA A 51 -10.04 -10.20 -2.48
C ALA A 51 -8.88 -11.20 -2.64
N PHE A 52 -7.75 -10.88 -2.03
CA PHE A 52 -6.56 -11.73 -2.07
C PHE A 52 -5.77 -11.61 -0.77
N ASP A 53 -5.30 -12.75 -0.25
CA ASP A 53 -4.35 -12.77 0.86
C ASP A 53 -2.94 -12.58 0.31
N ALA A 54 -2.52 -11.31 0.19
CA ALA A 54 -1.25 -10.95 -0.41
C ALA A 54 -0.10 -11.08 0.58
N PRO A 55 1.17 -11.12 0.11
CA PRO A 55 2.32 -11.03 1.00
C PRO A 55 2.33 -9.77 1.89
N SER A 56 1.66 -8.69 1.45
CA SER A 56 1.48 -7.46 2.21
C SER A 56 0.25 -7.48 3.15
N GLY A 57 -0.44 -8.62 3.26
CA GLY A 57 -1.68 -8.82 4.00
C GLY A 57 -2.90 -8.82 3.10
N MET A 58 -4.09 -8.92 3.72
CA MET A 58 -5.37 -8.91 3.00
C MET A 58 -5.52 -7.63 2.16
N VAL A 59 -5.94 -7.81 0.91
CA VAL A 59 -6.30 -6.74 -0.02
C VAL A 59 -7.59 -7.08 -0.71
N TYR A 60 -8.38 -6.05 -1.05
CA TYR A 60 -9.64 -6.22 -1.78
C TYR A 60 -9.92 -5.00 -2.64
N VAL A 61 -10.64 -5.23 -3.73
CA VAL A 61 -10.99 -4.19 -4.69
C VAL A 61 -12.12 -3.36 -4.12
N ASP A 62 -11.95 -2.04 -4.14
CA ASP A 62 -13.00 -1.10 -3.81
C ASP A 62 -13.99 -0.99 -4.98
N PRO A 63 -15.28 -1.34 -4.81
CA PRO A 63 -16.22 -1.39 -5.92
C PRO A 63 -16.55 0.00 -6.50
N ILE A 64 -16.32 1.07 -5.73
CA ILE A 64 -16.60 2.45 -6.12
C ILE A 64 -15.45 3.03 -6.93
N SER A 65 -14.24 3.05 -6.35
CA SER A 65 -13.06 3.69 -6.93
C SER A 65 -12.21 2.75 -7.80
N ARG A 66 -12.46 1.44 -7.75
CA ARG A 66 -11.64 0.38 -8.38
C ARG A 66 -10.19 0.32 -7.90
N HIS A 67 -9.85 1.05 -6.84
CA HIS A 67 -8.56 1.00 -6.18
C HIS A 67 -8.55 -0.11 -5.13
N LEU A 68 -7.38 -0.44 -4.58
CA LEU A 68 -7.25 -1.48 -3.58
C LEU A 68 -7.29 -0.91 -2.16
N TRP A 69 -8.02 -1.60 -1.30
CA TRP A 69 -7.79 -1.52 0.14
C TRP A 69 -6.47 -2.24 0.44
N LYS A 70 -5.48 -1.52 0.98
CA LYS A 70 -4.18 -2.05 1.39
C LYS A 70 -3.84 -1.61 2.81
N THR A 71 -2.98 -2.37 3.49
CA THR A 71 -2.46 -1.99 4.81
C THR A 71 -1.18 -1.17 4.66
N PRO A 72 -1.21 0.17 4.85
CA PRO A 72 -0.02 0.99 4.74
C PRO A 72 0.95 0.74 5.90
N ARG A 73 2.24 0.88 5.60
CA ARG A 73 3.36 0.69 6.53
C ARG A 73 4.42 1.75 6.27
N ILE A 74 5.14 2.14 7.32
CA ILE A 74 6.33 2.99 7.22
C ILE A 74 7.53 2.10 7.57
N GLY A 75 8.45 1.97 6.62
CA GLY A 75 9.71 1.26 6.80
C GLY A 75 10.86 2.22 7.03
N ARG A 76 11.77 1.88 7.95
CA ARG A 76 13.08 2.51 8.11
C ARG A 76 14.13 1.60 7.49
N ILE A 77 14.97 2.16 6.63
CA ILE A 77 16.09 1.40 6.05
C ILE A 77 17.11 1.13 7.16
N ASN A 78 17.53 -0.13 7.29
CA ASN A 78 18.54 -0.56 8.25
C ASN A 78 19.94 -0.67 7.60
N SER A 79 20.97 -0.99 8.39
CA SER A 79 22.35 -1.09 7.91
C SER A 79 22.58 -2.18 6.87
N GLU A 80 21.67 -3.15 6.76
CA GLU A 80 21.72 -4.25 5.79
C GLU A 80 21.04 -3.89 4.46
N GLY A 81 20.46 -2.68 4.37
CA GLY A 81 19.69 -2.22 3.22
C GLY A 81 18.30 -2.85 3.11
N ASP A 82 17.81 -3.47 4.20
CA ASP A 82 16.44 -3.94 4.35
C ASP A 82 15.58 -2.91 5.10
N PHE A 83 14.29 -3.19 5.25
CA PHE A 83 13.34 -2.29 5.91
C PHE A 83 12.85 -2.87 7.24
N ASP A 84 13.06 -2.13 8.33
CA ASP A 84 12.40 -2.35 9.60
C ASP A 84 11.06 -1.61 9.60
N ILE A 85 9.94 -2.31 9.85
CA ILE A 85 8.64 -1.66 9.93
C ILE A 85 8.55 -0.90 11.26
N VAL A 86 8.51 0.42 11.20
CA VAL A 86 8.44 1.29 12.40
C VAL A 86 7.03 1.80 12.69
N TRP A 87 6.11 1.65 11.73
CA TRP A 87 4.69 1.92 11.93
C TRP A 87 3.85 1.13 10.91
N SER A 88 2.65 0.72 11.33
CA SER A 88 1.64 0.11 10.45
C SER A 88 0.25 0.57 10.86
N ALA A 89 -0.65 0.72 9.89
CA ALA A 89 -2.07 0.96 10.18
C ALA A 89 -2.78 -0.25 10.83
N GLY A 90 -2.15 -1.44 10.85
CA GLY A 90 -2.69 -2.66 11.44
C GLY A 90 -3.83 -3.32 10.64
N ARG A 91 -4.51 -2.56 9.77
CA ARG A 91 -5.60 -3.04 8.91
C ARG A 91 -5.60 -2.34 7.55
N PRO A 92 -6.31 -2.90 6.55
CA PRO A 92 -6.50 -2.24 5.27
C PRO A 92 -7.16 -0.85 5.44
N SER A 93 -6.61 0.14 4.76
CA SER A 93 -7.13 1.51 4.71
C SER A 93 -7.87 1.75 3.41
N GLN A 94 -8.94 2.54 3.47
CA GLN A 94 -9.75 2.88 2.30
C GLN A 94 -8.90 3.65 1.28
N PRO A 95 -8.95 3.30 -0.02
CA PRO A 95 -8.30 4.10 -1.03
C PRO A 95 -9.04 5.43 -1.21
N ASN A 96 -8.27 6.51 -1.27
CA ASN A 96 -8.75 7.83 -1.68
C ASN A 96 -7.84 8.35 -2.82
N PRO A 97 -8.18 8.09 -4.09
CA PRO A 97 -7.34 8.47 -5.22
C PRO A 97 -7.29 9.97 -5.47
N TYR A 98 -8.31 10.72 -5.01
CA TYR A 98 -8.43 12.16 -5.19
C TYR A 98 -8.65 12.85 -3.84
N PRO A 99 -7.64 12.85 -2.95
CA PRO A 99 -7.76 13.51 -1.66
C PRO A 99 -7.85 15.02 -1.84
N LEU A 100 -8.66 15.67 -1.01
CA LEU A 100 -8.66 17.13 -0.93
C LEU A 100 -7.26 17.62 -0.52
N SER A 101 -6.81 18.66 -1.20
CA SER A 101 -5.53 19.31 -0.90
C SER A 101 -5.75 20.76 -0.49
N ARG A 102 -4.68 21.38 -0.02
CA ARG A 102 -4.64 22.80 0.36
C ARG A 102 -4.00 23.62 -0.77
N ASN A 103 -4.30 24.91 -0.85
CA ASN A 103 -3.53 25.82 -1.68
C ASN A 103 -2.15 26.11 -1.05
N ARG A 104 -1.26 26.79 -1.79
CA ARG A 104 0.11 27.07 -1.33
C ARG A 104 0.14 27.84 0.00
N ALA A 105 -0.69 28.86 0.16
CA ALA A 105 -0.70 29.69 1.38
C ALA A 105 -1.17 28.88 2.60
N GLU A 106 -2.17 28.02 2.41
CA GLU A 106 -2.65 27.09 3.44
C GLU A 106 -1.61 26.03 3.78
N TRP A 107 -0.89 25.49 2.79
CA TRP A 107 0.21 24.56 3.04
C TRP A 107 1.33 25.20 3.84
N ASN A 108 1.75 26.41 3.48
CA ASN A 108 2.78 27.13 4.23
C ASN A 108 2.34 27.34 5.69
N ARG A 109 1.10 27.79 5.91
CA ARG A 109 0.57 27.93 7.28
C ARG A 109 0.56 26.62 8.06
N PHE A 110 0.16 25.52 7.42
CA PHE A 110 0.14 24.19 8.04
C PHE A 110 1.55 23.72 8.42
N LEU A 111 2.51 23.86 7.50
CA LEU A 111 3.90 23.47 7.71
C LEU A 111 4.57 24.32 8.80
N ASP A 112 4.35 25.64 8.79
CA ASP A 112 4.86 26.55 9.83
C ASP A 112 4.32 26.18 11.22
N GLN A 113 3.03 25.83 11.30
CA GLN A 113 2.41 25.36 12.55
C GLN A 113 3.01 24.04 13.02
N LEU A 114 3.24 23.08 12.12
CA LEU A 114 3.90 21.82 12.44
C LEU A 114 5.33 22.04 12.93
N GLN A 115 6.13 22.83 12.22
CA GLN A 115 7.51 23.11 12.58
C GLN A 115 7.60 23.79 13.95
N ARG A 116 6.73 24.78 14.22
CA ARG A 116 6.63 25.41 15.55
C ARG A 116 6.28 24.39 16.64
N ARG A 117 5.28 23.52 16.39
CA ARG A 117 4.89 22.45 17.32
C ARG A 117 6.02 21.45 17.55
N TRP A 118 6.85 21.22 16.54
CA TRP A 118 8.02 20.34 16.60
C TRP A 118 9.30 21.08 17.01
N GLN A 119 9.16 22.25 17.65
CA GLN A 119 10.27 23.02 18.24
C GLN A 119 11.36 23.40 17.23
N GLY A 120 10.95 23.77 16.02
CA GLY A 120 11.85 24.11 14.91
C GLY A 120 12.31 22.91 14.07
N ASN A 121 12.03 21.68 14.52
CA ASN A 121 12.44 20.45 13.83
C ASN A 121 11.40 19.96 12.83
N TRP A 122 11.84 19.11 11.89
CA TRP A 122 10.98 18.38 10.95
C TRP A 122 10.66 16.95 11.39
N GLN A 123 10.97 16.64 12.65
CA GLN A 123 10.64 15.38 13.29
C GLN A 123 9.73 15.64 14.48
N ALA A 124 8.60 14.96 14.53
CA ALA A 124 7.72 15.01 15.68
C ALA A 124 8.48 14.62 16.97
N PRO A 125 8.31 15.35 18.09
CA PRO A 125 8.86 14.94 19.37
C PRO A 125 8.42 13.52 19.68
N LYS A 126 9.32 12.70 20.24
CA LYS A 126 8.93 11.38 20.74
C LYS A 126 7.79 11.58 21.73
N ALA A 127 6.71 10.80 21.58
CA ALA A 127 5.63 10.81 22.55
C ALA A 127 6.24 10.47 23.92
N THR A 128 6.08 11.36 24.89
CA THR A 128 6.35 11.03 26.29
C THR A 128 5.32 9.99 26.71
N THR A 129 5.75 8.75 26.86
CA THR A 129 4.96 7.72 27.54
C THR A 129 4.68 8.21 28.96
N PRO A 130 3.43 8.16 29.46
CA PRO A 130 3.14 8.43 30.86
C PRO A 130 3.82 7.40 31.78
#